data_AF-A0A1G9U8U4-F1
#
_entry.id   AF-A0A1G9U8U4-F1
#
_cell.length_a   1.000
_cell.length_b   1.000
_cell.length_c   1.000
_cell.angle_alpha   90.00
_cell.angle_beta   90.00
_cell.angle_gamma   90.00
#
_symmetry.space_group_name_H-M   'P 1'
#
loop_
_entity.id
_entity.type
_entity.pdbx_description
1 polymer ?
#
loop_
_entity_poly.entity_id
_entity_poly.type
_entity_poly.pdbx_seq_one_letter_code
_entity_poly.pdbx_strand_id
1 'polypeptide(L)' 'MEINEHIRSLMENPEKEFEFLQETNLPGAKNDLVRIRYVPQGDNGFFQATFYDDEREIVGSRVFDEVEDAIVFIEKNKI' A
#
# COMPACT_ATOMS: atom_id res chain seq x y z
N MET A 1 17.58 -0.94 -2.97
CA MET A 1 16.77 -0.45 -1.85
C MET A 1 15.68 -1.46 -1.64
N GLU A 2 15.70 -2.16 -0.52
CA GLU A 2 14.74 -3.23 -0.23
C GLU A 2 13.36 -2.64 0.06
N ILE A 3 12.27 -3.37 -0.22
CA ILE A 3 10.89 -2.93 0.06
C ILE A 3 10.74 -2.53 1.54
N ASN A 4 11.44 -3.27 2.42
CA ASN A 4 11.58 -2.99 3.85
C ASN A 4 12.02 -1.55 4.15
N GLU A 5 13.05 -1.06 3.44
CA GLU A 5 13.57 0.30 3.65
C GLU A 5 12.55 1.35 3.21
N HIS A 6 11.88 1.12 2.07
CA HIS A 6 10.84 2.03 1.59
C HIS A 6 9.67 2.12 2.57
N ILE A 7 9.15 1.00 3.04
CA ILE A 7 8.00 0.98 3.95
C ILE A 7 8.34 1.56 5.31
N ARG A 8 9.51 1.25 5.86
CA ARG A 8 9.98 1.90 7.08
C ARG A 8 10.14 3.41 6.91
N SER A 9 10.59 3.88 5.74
CA SER A 9 10.72 5.32 5.47
C SER A 9 9.37 6.07 5.46
N LEU A 10 8.25 5.39 5.25
CA LEU A 10 6.91 6.00 5.34
C LEU A 10 6.57 6.37 6.80
N MET A 11 7.08 5.63 7.79
CA MET A 11 6.87 5.95 9.20
C MET A 11 7.61 7.22 9.62
N GLU A 12 8.80 7.44 9.05
CA GLU A 12 9.62 8.63 9.29
C GLU A 12 9.09 9.87 8.55
N ASN A 13 8.35 9.67 7.45
CA ASN A 13 7.73 10.73 6.69
C ASN A 13 6.33 10.31 6.19
N PRO A 14 5.29 10.53 7.00
CA PRO A 14 3.90 10.13 6.68
C PRO A 14 3.29 10.81 5.45
N GLU A 15 3.91 11.87 4.93
CA GLU A 15 3.47 12.52 3.68
C GLU A 15 3.92 11.74 2.44
N LYS A 16 4.90 10.82 2.59
CA LYS A 16 5.30 9.93 1.50
C LYS A 16 4.28 8.84 1.30
N GLU A 17 4.19 8.42 0.05
CA GLU A 17 3.37 7.30 -0.38
C GLU A 17 4.23 6.34 -1.18
N PHE A 18 3.92 5.05 -1.09
CA PHE A 18 4.53 4.01 -1.90
C PHE A 18 3.48 3.44 -2.85
N GLU A 19 3.75 3.49 -4.14
CA GLU A 19 2.83 3.02 -5.18
C GLU A 19 3.39 1.80 -5.89
N PHE A 20 2.52 0.82 -6.17
CA PHE A 20 2.86 -0.35 -6.97
C PHE A 20 1.63 -0.90 -7.69
N LEU A 21 1.86 -1.69 -8.74
CA LEU A 21 0.80 -2.39 -9.48
C LEU A 21 0.65 -3.82 -8.94
N GLN A 22 -0.59 -4.29 -8.82
CA GLN A 22 -0.90 -5.69 -8.52
C GLN A 22 -1.82 -6.27 -9.60
N GLU A 23 -1.79 -7.60 -9.81
CA GLU A 23 -2.76 -8.25 -10.70
C GLU A 23 -4.13 -8.24 -10.03
N THR A 24 -5.17 -7.93 -10.81
CA THR A 24 -6.55 -7.90 -10.30
C THR A 24 -7.38 -9.02 -10.89
N ASN A 25 -8.34 -9.50 -10.11
CA ASN A 25 -9.33 -10.47 -10.57
C ASN A 25 -10.62 -9.78 -11.09
N LEU A 26 -10.62 -8.45 -11.21
CA LEU A 26 -11.78 -7.69 -11.67
C LEU A 26 -11.97 -7.85 -13.20
N PRO A 27 -13.20 -8.14 -13.66
CA PRO A 27 -13.48 -8.27 -15.09
C PRO A 27 -13.37 -6.90 -15.80
N GLY A 28 -12.34 -6.73 -16.63
CA GLY A 28 -12.10 -5.52 -17.43
C GLY A 28 -10.80 -4.79 -17.09
N ALA A 29 -10.32 -4.90 -15.85
CA ALA A 29 -9.05 -4.36 -15.41
C ALA A 29 -7.96 -5.45 -15.44
N LYS A 30 -6.75 -5.10 -15.87
CA LYS A 30 -5.60 -6.04 -15.86
C LYS A 30 -4.79 -5.93 -14.58
N ASN A 31 -4.64 -4.72 -14.06
CA ASN A 31 -3.88 -4.43 -12.85
C ASN A 31 -4.59 -3.34 -12.04
N ASP A 32 -4.51 -3.43 -10.72
CA ASP A 32 -4.90 -2.33 -9.83
C ASP A 32 -3.64 -1.54 -9.45
N LEU A 33 -3.78 -0.22 -9.34
CA LEU A 33 -2.78 0.62 -8.68
C LEU A 33 -3.05 0.57 -7.17
N VAL A 34 -2.02 0.21 -6.40
CA VAL A 34 -2.08 0.20 -4.94
C VAL A 34 -1.19 1.30 -4.41
N ARG A 35 -1.73 2.13 -3.52
CA ARG A 35 -1.00 3.18 -2.83
C ARG A 35 -0.99 2.91 -1.34
N ILE A 36 0.20 2.84 -0.76
CA ILE A 36 0.42 2.64 0.66
C ILE A 36 0.95 3.91 1.29
N ARG A 37 0.38 4.29 2.42
CA ARG A 37 0.86 5.38 3.28
C ARG A 37 0.84 4.96 4.74
N TYR A 38 1.64 5.62 5.56
CA TYR A 38 1.58 5.49 7.01
C TYR A 38 0.67 6.58 7.59
N VAL A 39 -0.24 6.21 8.49
CA VAL A 39 -1.17 7.10 9.17
C VAL A 39 -0.81 7.14 10.66
N PRO A 40 -0.19 8.23 11.15
CA PRO A 40 0.18 8.35 12.56
C PRO A 40 -1.06 8.55 13.44
N GLN A 41 -1.09 7.86 14.58
CA GLN A 41 -2.10 7.96 15.63
C GLN A 41 -1.43 7.96 17.01
N GLY A 42 -1.09 9.16 17.51
CA GLY A 42 -0.39 9.31 18.78
C GLY A 42 1.03 8.74 18.70
N ASP A 43 1.38 7.85 19.62
CA ASP A 43 2.71 7.22 19.69
C ASP A 43 2.91 6.09 18.68
N ASN A 44 1.82 5.61 18.06
CA ASN A 44 1.81 4.54 17.07
C ASN A 44 1.11 5.01 15.78
N GLY A 45 0.82 4.08 14.87
CA GLY A 45 0.08 4.33 13.65
C GLY A 45 -0.17 3.04 12.90
N PHE A 46 -0.75 3.14 11.71
CA PHE A 46 -1.02 1.99 10.85
C PHE A 46 -0.68 2.34 9.39
N PHE A 47 -0.50 1.31 8.57
CA PHE A 47 -0.38 1.48 7.13
C PHE A 47 -1.75 1.32 6.47
N GLN A 48 -2.05 2.18 5.51
CA GLN A 48 -3.25 2.10 4.69
C GLN A 48 -2.87 1.85 3.24
N ALA A 49 -3.29 0.71 2.68
CA ALA A 49 -3.32 0.49 1.24
C ALA A 49 -4.66 0.95 0.68
N THR A 50 -4.63 1.78 -0.35
CA THR A 50 -5.80 2.18 -1.14
C THR A 50 -5.66 1.56 -2.53
N PHE A 51 -6.73 0.93 -3.00
CA PHE A 51 -6.80 0.26 -4.29
C PHE A 51 -7.53 1.14 -5.29
N TYR A 52 -6.93 1.32 -6.45
CA TYR A 52 -7.47 2.11 -7.54
C TYR A 52 -7.61 1.24 -8.78
N ASP A 53 -8.73 1.39 -9.48
CA ASP A 53 -8.91 0.81 -10.81
C ASP A 53 -8.13 1.60 -11.88
N ASP A 54 -8.35 1.25 -13.15
CA ASP A 54 -7.73 1.87 -14.31
C ASP A 54 -8.18 3.32 -14.54
N GLU A 55 -9.37 3.71 -14.10
CA GLU A 55 -9.88 5.08 -14.12
C GLU A 55 -9.42 5.92 -12.92
N ARG A 56 -8.64 5.31 -12.01
CA ARG A 56 -8.16 5.89 -10.73
C ARG A 56 -9.29 6.17 -9.74
N GLU A 57 -10.40 5.45 -9.84
CA GLU A 57 -11.43 5.45 -8.81
C GLU A 57 -11.05 4.53 -7.66
N ILE A 58 -11.43 4.91 -6.43
CA ILE A 58 -11.15 4.08 -5.25
C ILE A 58 -12.11 2.90 -5.26
N VAL A 59 -11.59 1.69 -5.43
CA VAL A 59 -12.37 0.45 -5.38
C VAL A 59 -12.30 -0.25 -4.03
N GLY A 60 -11.37 0.16 -3.16
CA GLY A 60 -11.29 -0.35 -1.80
C GLY A 60 -10.11 0.18 -1.00
N SER A 61 -10.02 -0.27 0.25
CA SER A 61 -8.86 -0.01 1.11
C SER A 61 -8.62 -1.13 2.10
N ARG A 62 -7.37 -1.28 2.56
CA ARG A 62 -6.96 -2.23 3.60
C ARG A 62 -6.01 -1.54 4.58
N VAL A 63 -6.11 -1.92 5.85
CA VAL A 63 -5.27 -1.41 6.94
C VAL A 63 -4.35 -2.52 7.44
N PHE A 64 -3.13 -2.15 7.83
CA PHE A 64 -2.14 -3.02 8.46
C PHE A 64 -1.59 -2.33 9.71
N ASP A 65 -1.77 -2.95 10.86
CA ASP A 65 -1.26 -2.42 12.14
C ASP A 65 0.22 -2.77 12.35
N GLU A 66 0.72 -3.79 11.65
CA GLU A 66 2.12 -4.24 11.71
C GLU A 66 2.87 -3.92 10.40
N VAL A 67 4.11 -3.45 10.54
CA VAL A 67 5.00 -3.15 9.40
C VAL A 67 5.24 -4.39 8.54
N GLU A 68 5.40 -5.54 9.20
CA GLU A 68 5.68 -6.83 8.57
C GLU A 68 4.51 -7.30 7.68
N ASP A 69 3.27 -7.10 8.12
CA ASP A 69 2.08 -7.41 7.31
C ASP A 69 2.01 -6.56 6.04
N ALA A 70 2.33 -5.26 6.15
CA ALA A 70 2.36 -4.36 4.99
C ALA A 70 3.45 -4.79 3.98
N ILE A 71 4.64 -5.17 4.47
CA ILE A 71 5.74 -5.68 3.64
C ILE A 71 5.32 -6.96 2.92
N VAL A 72 4.83 -7.96 3.67
CA VAL A 72 4.43 -9.26 3.11
C VAL A 72 3.32 -9.09 2.07
N PHE A 73 2.39 -8.16 2.31
CA PHE A 73 1.37 -7.80 1.34
C PHE A 73 1.98 -7.28 0.03
N ILE A 74 2.90 -6.31 0.10
CA ILE A 74 3.54 -5.76 -1.11
C ILE A 74 4.33 -6.83 -1.84
N GLU A 75 5.17 -7.58 -1.15
CA GLU A 75 6.03 -8.61 -1.77
C GLU A 75 5.23 -9.69 -2.49
N LYS A 76 4.04 -10.04 -1.97
CA LYS A 76 3.18 -11.06 -2.58
C LYS A 76 2.35 -10.55 -3.76
N ASN A 77 2.01 -9.27 -3.78
CA ASN A 77 1.04 -8.72 -4.74
C ASN A 77 1.69 -7.82 -5.79
N LYS A 78 2.89 -7.30 -5.56
CA LYS A 78 3.60 -6.45 -6.51
C LYS A 78 4.07 -7.28 -7.71
N ILE A 79 3.70 -6.83 -8.91
CA ILE A 79 4.21 -7.32 -10.20
C ILE A 79 5.56 -6.67 -10.52
#